data_AF-A0A0L8GQ80-F1
#
_entry.id   AF-A0A0L8GQ80-F1
#
_cell.length_a   1.000
_cell.length_b   1.000
_cell.length_c   1.000
_cell.angle_alpha   90.00
_cell.angle_beta   90.00
_cell.angle_gamma   90.00
#
_symmetry.space_group_name_H-M   'P 1'
#
loop_
_entity.id
_entity.type
_entity.pdbx_description
1 polymer ?
#
loop_
_entity_poly.entity_id
_entity_poly.type
_entity_poly.pdbx_seq_one_letter_code
_entity_poly.pdbx_strand_id
1 'polypeptide(L)' 'MKEGMHFLVSRMKLAPIDSNLHFISERVQFPLRLFCSLTIIKAQGPIFIKFGIYLPHPVFS' A
#
# COMPACT_ATOMS: atom_id res chain seq x y z
N MET A 1 -29.36 -2.29 9.00
CA MET A 1 -28.04 -1.65 8.77
C MET A 1 -27.00 -2.52 9.45
N LYS A 2 -25.96 -3.00 8.74
CA LYS A 2 -24.85 -3.67 9.43
C LYS A 2 -24.02 -2.59 10.10
N GLU A 3 -23.84 -2.70 11.41
CA GLU A 3 -22.96 -1.80 12.16
C GLU A 3 -21.52 -1.97 11.67
N GLY A 4 -20.84 -0.85 11.40
CA GLY A 4 -19.45 -0.87 10.96
C GLY A 4 -18.52 -1.16 12.14
N MET A 5 -17.40 -1.86 11.89
CA MET A 5 -16.41 -2.09 12.92
C MET A 5 -15.42 -0.91 12.97
N HIS A 6 -15.24 -0.32 14.15
CA HIS A 6 -14.31 0.78 14.37
C HIS A 6 -12.99 0.26 14.95
N PHE A 7 -11.88 0.73 14.39
CA PHE A 7 -10.54 0.38 14.85
C PHE A 7 -9.67 1.64 14.97
N LEU A 8 -8.83 1.67 16.00
CA LEU A 8 -7.74 2.65 16.11
C LEU A 8 -6.50 2.05 15.46
N VAL A 9 -5.96 2.75 14.46
CA VAL A 9 -4.72 2.33 13.78
C VAL A 9 -3.58 3.21 14.26
N SER A 10 -2.51 2.60 14.77
CA SER A 10 -1.33 3.34 15.24
C SER A 10 -0.37 3.69 14.10
N ARG A 11 0.47 4.70 14.31
CA ARG A 11 1.56 5.07 13.39
C ARG A 11 2.75 4.13 13.61
N MET A 12 3.43 3.77 12.52
CA MET A 12 4.62 2.91 12.53
C MET A 12 5.83 3.66 11.96
N LYS A 13 7.01 3.42 12.55
CA LYS A 13 8.29 3.85 11.99
C LYS A 13 8.74 2.89 10.89
N LEU A 14 9.09 3.44 9.74
CA LEU A 14 9.67 2.72 8.62
C LEU A 14 11.07 3.26 8.38
N ALA A 15 12.03 2.36 8.45
CA ALA A 15 13.44 2.61 8.13
C ALA A 15 13.90 1.54 7.13
N PRO A 16 14.86 1.85 6.25
CA PRO A 16 15.58 0.86 5.46
C PRO A 16 16.27 -0.18 6.37
N ILE A 17 16.41 -1.41 5.86
CA ILE A 17 17.13 -2.48 6.56
C ILE A 17 18.65 -2.26 6.44
N ASP A 18 19.10 -1.69 5.33
CA ASP A 18 20.50 -1.33 5.13
C ASP A 18 20.77 0.09 5.67
N SER A 19 21.59 0.15 6.72
CA SER A 19 21.95 1.36 7.44
C SER A 19 23.17 2.08 6.83
N ASN A 20 23.71 1.61 5.69
CA ASN A 20 24.85 2.23 5.00
C ASN A 20 24.51 3.55 4.29
N LEU A 21 23.44 4.23 4.70
CA LEU A 21 23.06 5.53 4.19
C LEU A 21 23.81 6.60 4.97
N HIS A 22 24.40 7.57 4.26
CA HIS A 22 25.05 8.74 4.86
C HIS A 22 24.08 9.70 5.58
N PHE A 23 22.79 9.34 5.68
CA PHE A 23 21.75 10.07 6.38
C PHE A 23 20.69 9.13 6.94
N ILE A 24 19.98 9.58 7.97
CA ILE A 24 18.90 8.83 8.60
C ILE A 24 17.66 8.91 7.70
N SER A 25 17.22 7.76 7.18
CA SER A 25 15.97 7.62 6.44
C SER A 25 14.93 6.95 7.32
N GLU A 26 14.19 7.73 8.11
CA GLU A 26 13.08 7.24 8.93
C GLU A 26 11.78 7.96 8.58
N ARG A 27 10.68 7.21 8.46
CA ARG A 27 9.34 7.75 8.20
C ARG A 27 8.34 7.22 9.21
N VAL A 28 7.57 8.11 9.84
CA VAL A 28 6.44 7.72 10.68
C VAL A 28 5.17 7.82 9.84
N GLN A 29 4.52 6.69 9.55
CA GLN A 29 3.29 6.66 8.77
C GLN A 29 2.27 5.66 9.32
N PHE A 30 0.99 5.89 9.05
CA PHE A 30 -0.02 4.85 9.29
C PHE A 30 0.18 3.69 8.30
N PRO A 31 0.01 2.43 8.74
CA PRO A 31 0.07 1.26 7.88
C PRO A 31 -1.23 1.10 7.06
N LEU A 32 -1.68 2.18 6.43
CA LEU A 32 -2.90 2.23 5.62
C LEU A 32 -2.59 2.83 4.25
N ARG A 33 -3.31 2.37 3.22
CA ARG A 33 -3.30 2.96 1.89
C ARG A 33 -4.72 2.98 1.35
N LEU A 34 -5.09 4.06 0.66
CA LEU A 34 -6.32 4.11 -0.13
C LEU A 34 -6.30 3.01 -1.20
N PHE A 35 -7.41 2.30 -1.36
CA PHE A 35 -7.49 1.07 -2.17
C PHE A 35 -8.63 1.13 -3.19
N CYS A 36 -8.72 2.22 -3.94
CA CYS A 36 -9.72 2.37 -5.01
C CYS A 36 -9.15 2.05 -6.39
N SER A 37 -7.86 2.31 -6.58
CA SER A 37 -7.09 1.98 -7.76
C SER A 37 -5.67 1.61 -7.34
N LEU A 38 -5.05 0.71 -8.08
CA LEU A 38 -3.71 0.22 -7.81
C LEU A 38 -2.95 0.06 -9.12
N THR A 39 -1.64 0.18 -9.04
CA THR A 39 -0.77 -0.33 -10.09
C THR A 39 -0.74 -1.87 -10.02
N ILE A 40 -0.52 -2.53 -11.16
CA ILE A 40 -0.55 -4.00 -11.27
C ILE A 40 0.35 -4.68 -10.24
N ILE A 41 1.59 -4.19 -10.07
CA ILE A 41 2.55 -4.76 -9.11
C ILE A 41 2.04 -4.66 -7.67
N LYS A 42 1.33 -3.58 -7.33
CA LYS A 42 0.77 -3.41 -5.98
C LYS A 42 -0.48 -4.24 -5.75
N ALA A 43 -1.13 -4.70 -6.83
CA ALA A 43 -2.29 -5.58 -6.80
C ALA A 43 -1.90 -7.06 -6.80
N GLN A 44 -0.63 -7.42 -6.99
CA GLN A 44 -0.18 -8.81 -7.02
C GLN A 44 -0.24 -9.45 -5.63
N GLY A 45 -0.90 -10.62 -5.50
CA GLY A 45 -0.96 -11.42 -4.28
C GLY A 45 -2.34 -11.45 -3.59
N PRO A 46 -2.98 -10.30 -3.31
CA PRO A 46 -4.32 -10.26 -2.74
C PRO A 46 -5.41 -10.81 -3.68
N ILE A 47 -6.49 -11.34 -3.10
CA ILE A 47 -7.68 -11.77 -3.84
C ILE A 47 -8.70 -10.63 -3.87
N PHE A 48 -9.17 -10.26 -5.07
CA PHE A 48 -10.19 -9.24 -5.26
C PHE A 48 -11.54 -9.86 -5.64
N ILE A 49 -12.60 -9.50 -4.90
CA ILE A 49 -13.97 -9.95 -5.21
C ILE A 49 -14.50 -9.25 -6.47
N LYS A 50 -14.15 -7.96 -6.64
CA LYS A 50 -14.51 -7.17 -7.82
C LYS A 50 -13.37 -6.20 -8.12
N PHE A 51 -12.90 -6.20 -9.36
CA PHE A 51 -11.88 -5.26 -9.83
C PHE A 51 -12.16 -4.86 -11.28
N GLY A 52 -11.62 -3.71 -11.69
CA GLY A 52 -11.54 -3.30 -13.09
C GLY A 52 -10.08 -3.00 -13.42
N ILE A 53 -9.64 -3.37 -14.62
CA ILE A 53 -8.29 -3.04 -15.10
C ILE A 53 -8.43 -2.00 -16.22
N TYR A 54 -7.66 -0.92 -16.11
CA TYR A 54 -7.55 0.09 -17.15
C TYR A 54 -6.13 0.07 -17.74
N LEU A 55 -6.01 -0.36 -19.00
CA LEU A 55 -4.74 -0.51 -19.73
C LEU A 55 -4.76 0.32 -21.01
N PRO A 56 -4.49 1.63 -20.96
CA PRO A 56 -4.49 2.43 -22.17
C PRO A 56 -3.30 2.08 -23.09
N HIS A 57 -2.10 1.79 -22.54
CA HIS A 57 -0.83 1.48 -23.24
C HIS A 57 0.16 0.78 -22.25
N PRO A 58 1.33 0.22 -22.67
CA PRO A 58 1.89 -1.03 -22.13
C PRO A 58 2.12 -1.16 -20.63
N VAL A 59 1.90 -2.40 -20.22
CA VAL A 59 2.09 -2.97 -18.90
C VAL A 59 3.10 -4.10 -19.01
N PHE A 60 4.37 -3.70 -18.95
CA PHE A 60 5.58 -4.51 -19.08
C PHE A 60 6.12 -4.66 -20.52
N SER A 61 7.45 -4.82 -20.66
CA SER A 61 8.21 -5.12 -21.88
C SER A 61 8.94 -6.44 -21.70
#